data_AF-A0A2J0MZ73-F1
#
_entry.id   AF-A0A2J0MZ73-F1
#
_cell.length_a   1.000
_cell.length_b   1.000
_cell.length_c   1.000
_cell.angle_alpha   90.00
_cell.angle_beta   90.00
_cell.angle_gamma   90.00
#
_symmetry.space_group_name_H-M   'P 1'
#
loop_
_entity.id
_entity.type
_entity.pdbx_description
1 polymer ?
#
loop_
_entity_poly.entity_id
_entity_poly.type
_entity_poly.pdbx_seq_one_letter_code
_entity_poly.pdbx_strand_id
1 'polypeptide(L)' 'MKHIYNTQKTQAVWDYDVSTANFANPWVMRWYLSRRINWADWKGLRKKDIKEHLKHLDISRGIKKLLAKAV' A
#
# COMPACT_ATOMS: atom_id res chain seq x y z
N MET A 1 0.19 -22.71 15.70
CA MET A 1 0.79 -21.41 15.33
C MET A 1 0.13 -20.33 16.17
N LYS A 2 0.89 -19.59 16.99
CA LYS A 2 0.35 -18.47 17.79
C LYS A 2 0.34 -17.22 16.90
N HIS A 3 -0.84 -16.71 16.55
CA HIS A 3 -0.97 -15.46 15.81
C HIS A 3 -0.68 -14.29 16.76
N ILE A 4 0.44 -13.61 16.54
CA ILE A 4 0.97 -12.53 17.39
C ILE A 4 0.43 -11.16 16.96
N TYR A 5 -0.88 -11.06 16.69
CA TYR A 5 -1.48 -9.81 16.22
C TYR A 5 -2.74 -9.47 16.98
N ASN A 6 -2.64 -9.24 18.30
CA ASN A 6 -3.54 -8.28 18.96
C ASN A 6 -3.11 -7.98 20.40
N THR A 7 -2.37 -6.90 20.62
CA THR A 7 -2.16 -6.31 21.96
C THR A 7 -2.39 -4.80 21.99
N GLN A 8 -2.98 -4.20 20.94
CA GLN A 8 -3.25 -2.76 20.91
C GLN A 8 -4.76 -2.46 20.97
N LYS A 9 -5.13 -1.60 21.94
CA LYS A 9 -6.46 -1.01 22.10
C LYS A 9 -6.66 0.13 21.09
N THR A 10 -6.90 -0.19 19.82
CA THR A 10 -7.40 0.81 18.86
C THR A 10 -8.77 0.38 18.38
N GLN A 11 -9.75 1.27 18.56
CA GLN A 11 -11.16 1.06 18.26
C GLN A 11 -11.48 1.10 16.75
N ALA A 12 -10.44 1.06 15.90
CA ALA A 12 -10.56 0.94 14.45
C ALA A 12 -10.15 -0.48 14.07
N VAL A 13 -11.13 -1.31 13.68
CA VAL A 13 -10.98 -2.72 13.28
C VAL A 13 -9.98 -2.93 12.11
N TRP A 14 -9.51 -1.84 11.48
CA TRP A 14 -8.77 -1.86 10.21
C TRP A 14 -7.46 -1.07 10.20
N ASP A 15 -7.00 -0.55 11.34
CA ASP A 15 -5.64 -0.01 11.44
C ASP A 15 -4.65 -1.17 11.61
N TYR A 16 -4.35 -1.83 10.49
CA TYR A 16 -3.17 -2.67 10.42
C TYR A 16 -1.96 -1.82 10.81
N ASP A 17 -1.18 -2.28 11.77
CA ASP A 17 0.05 -1.61 12.15
C ASP A 17 1.07 -1.71 11.00
N VAL A 18 1.04 -0.69 10.14
CA VAL A 18 1.93 -0.56 8.97
C VAL A 18 3.40 -0.56 9.40
N SER A 19 3.72 -0.21 10.66
CA SER A 19 5.10 -0.24 11.16
C SER A 19 5.66 -1.66 11.25
N THR A 20 4.80 -2.67 11.34
CA THR A 20 5.18 -4.10 11.38
C THR A 20 5.08 -4.79 10.03
N ALA A 21 4.63 -4.09 8.99
CA ALA A 21 4.39 -4.67 7.68
C ALA A 21 5.72 -5.03 6.97
N ASN A 22 5.79 -6.25 6.42
CA ASN A 22 6.94 -6.66 5.62
C ASN A 22 6.81 -6.18 4.17
N PHE A 23 7.38 -5.02 3.88
CA PHE A 23 7.41 -4.42 2.54
C PHE A 23 8.30 -5.14 1.52
N ALA A 24 9.12 -6.12 1.95
CA ALA A 24 9.81 -7.00 1.01
C ALA A 24 8.84 -7.97 0.32
N ASN A 25 7.66 -8.21 0.91
CA ASN A 25 6.60 -8.97 0.25
C ASN A 25 5.90 -8.09 -0.80
N PRO A 26 5.96 -8.45 -2.09
CA PRO A 26 5.38 -7.64 -3.16
C PRO A 26 3.86 -7.51 -3.06
N TRP A 27 3.16 -8.47 -2.45
CA TRP A 27 1.72 -8.37 -2.23
C TRP A 27 1.39 -7.28 -1.21
N VAL A 28 2.14 -7.22 -0.11
CA VAL A 28 2.00 -6.20 0.93
C VAL A 28 2.30 -4.81 0.37
N MET A 29 3.37 -4.69 -0.42
CA MET A 29 3.72 -3.43 -1.09
C MET A 29 2.61 -2.97 -2.05
N ARG A 30 2.05 -3.88 -2.87
CA ARG A 30 0.94 -3.55 -3.78
C ARG A 30 -0.31 -3.09 -3.02
N TRP A 31 -0.69 -3.80 -1.96
CA TRP A 31 -1.82 -3.41 -1.10
C TRP A 31 -1.61 -2.01 -0.52
N TYR A 32 -0.43 -1.76 0.06
CA TYR A 32 -0.07 -0.48 0.65
C TYR A 32 -0.13 0.66 -0.36
N LEU A 33 0.54 0.49 -1.52
CA LEU A 33 0.55 1.49 -2.58
C LEU A 33 -0.87 1.77 -3.11
N SER A 34 -1.67 0.73 -3.34
CA SER A 34 -3.03 0.88 -3.86
C SER A 34 -3.92 1.67 -2.89
N ARG A 35 -3.86 1.34 -1.60
CA ARG A 35 -4.58 2.04 -0.52
C ARG A 35 -4.18 3.52 -0.45
N ARG A 36 -2.87 3.80 -0.42
CA ARG A 36 -2.33 5.17 -0.33
C ARG A 36 -2.73 6.01 -1.54
N ILE A 37 -2.61 5.47 -2.75
CA ILE A 37 -2.99 6.16 -3.98
C ILE A 37 -4.50 6.43 -4.04
N ASN A 38 -5.33 5.48 -3.65
CA ASN A 38 -6.79 5.66 -3.66
C ASN A 38 -7.27 6.74 -2.68
N TRP A 39 -6.52 6.99 -1.59
CA TRP A 39 -6.78 8.10 -0.67
C TRP A 39 -5.97 9.36 -0.97
N ALA A 40 -5.30 9.43 -2.12
CA ALA A 40 -4.43 10.54 -2.50
C ALA A 40 -3.35 10.87 -1.44
N ASP A 41 -2.92 9.87 -0.68
CA ASP A 41 -1.87 9.98 0.32
C ASP A 41 -0.50 9.65 -0.28
N TRP A 42 0.13 10.68 -0.83
CA TRP A 42 1.40 10.59 -1.54
C TRP A 42 2.64 10.56 -0.63
N LYS A 43 2.47 10.81 0.68
CA LYS A 43 3.60 11.01 1.59
C LYS A 43 4.46 9.74 1.68
N GLY A 44 5.74 9.84 1.34
CA GLY A 44 6.69 8.72 1.44
C GLY A 44 6.53 7.65 0.35
N LEU A 45 5.67 7.85 -0.66
CA LEU A 45 5.62 6.95 -1.82
C LEU A 45 6.80 7.23 -2.76
N ARG A 46 7.63 6.21 -3.01
CA ARG A 46 8.76 6.34 -3.94
C ARG A 46 8.31 6.00 -5.35
N LYS A 47 8.70 6.83 -6.33
CA LYS A 47 8.39 6.61 -7.75
C LYS A 47 8.79 5.21 -8.24
N LYS A 48 9.94 4.71 -7.79
CA LYS A 48 10.45 3.37 -8.15
C LYS A 48 9.50 2.25 -7.71
N ASP A 49 8.96 2.31 -6.49
CA ASP A 49 8.07 1.26 -5.96
C ASP A 49 6.74 1.28 -6.72
N ILE A 50 6.23 2.48 -7.03
CA ILE A 50 5.04 2.64 -7.87
C ILE A 50 5.28 2.02 -9.24
N LYS A 51 6.41 2.33 -9.88
CA LYS A 51 6.76 1.81 -11.23
C LYS A 51 6.86 0.29 -11.26
N GLU A 52 7.56 -0.31 -10.30
CA GLU A 52 7.73 -1.77 -10.20
C GLU A 52 6.40 -2.50 -10.00
N HIS A 53 5.46 -1.89 -9.28
CA HIS A 53 4.19 -2.52 -8.94
C HIS A 53 2.99 -2.05 -9.78
N LEU A 54 3.16 -1.03 -10.63
CA LEU A 54 2.08 -0.30 -11.31
C LEU A 54 1.06 -1.20 -12.01
N LYS A 55 1.55 -2.24 -12.70
CA LYS A 55 0.72 -3.20 -13.43
C LYS A 55 -0.31 -3.88 -12.51
N HIS A 56 0.08 -4.15 -11.27
CA HIS A 56 -0.67 -4.94 -10.29
C HIS A 56 -1.37 -4.10 -9.22
N LEU A 57 -1.27 -2.77 -9.27
CA LEU A 57 -1.99 -1.91 -8.34
C LEU A 57 -3.50 -1.98 -8.57
N ASP A 58 -4.24 -2.06 -7.47
CA ASP A 58 -5.70 -2.04 -7.43
C ASP A 58 -6.20 -0.59 -7.31
N ILE A 59 -6.08 0.13 -8.43
CA ILE A 59 -6.41 1.55 -8.57
C ILE A 59 -7.15 1.75 -9.89
N SER A 60 -7.91 2.84 -9.98
CA SER A 60 -8.70 3.13 -11.17
C SER A 60 -7.84 3.20 -12.45
N ARG A 61 -8.42 2.81 -13.58
CA ARG A 61 -7.72 2.81 -14.88
C ARG A 61 -7.20 4.20 -15.26
N GLY A 62 -7.93 5.25 -14.89
CA GLY A 62 -7.52 6.64 -15.11
C GLY A 62 -6.25 6.98 -14.33
N ILE A 63 -6.22 6.68 -13.02
CA ILE A 63 -5.05 6.91 -12.18
C ILE A 63 -3.87 6.07 -12.66
N LYS A 64 -4.10 4.80 -13.02
CA LYS A 64 -3.04 3.93 -13.57
C LYS A 64 -2.39 4.53 -14.82
N LYS A 65 -3.18 5.12 -15.73
CA LYS A 65 -2.67 5.83 -16.92
C LYS A 65 -1.90 7.10 -16.56
N LEU A 66 -2.37 7.87 -15.58
CA LEU A 66 -1.68 9.09 -15.12
C LEU A 66 -0.32 8.74 -14.50
N LEU A 67 -0.28 7.73 -13.62
CA LEU A 67 0.96 7.26 -13.02
C LEU A 67 1.93 6.71 -14.06
N ALA A 68 1.45 5.95 -15.05
CA ALA A 68 2.30 5.42 -16.12
C ALA A 68 3.05 6.49 -16.92
N LYS A 69 2.56 7.73 -16.93
CA LYS A 69 3.23 8.87 -17.56
C LYS A 69 4.18 9.62 -16.61
N ALA A 70 4.00 9.48 -15.30
CA ALA A 70 4.65 10.30 -14.28
C ALA A 70 5.82 9.60 -13.54
N VAL A 71 5.89 8.26 -13.60
CA VAL A 71 6.93 7.43 -12.97
C VAL A 71 7.81 6.66 -13.95
#